data_AF-A0A972PZN3-F1
#
_entry.id   AF-A0A972PZN3-F1
#
_cell.length_a   1.000
_cell.length_b   1.000
_cell.length_c   1.000
_cell.angle_alpha   90.00
_cell.angle_beta   90.00
_cell.angle_gamma   90.00
#
_symmetry.space_group_name_H-M   'P 1'
#
loop_
_entity.id
_entity.type
_entity.pdbx_description
1 polymer ?
#
loop_
_entity_poly.entity_id
_entity_poly.type
_entity_poly.pdbx_seq_one_letter_code
_entity_poly.pdbx_strand_id
1 'polypeptide(L)' 'RTDMLLESFEDREEERRIRQYIPAGRFGDPEEIARVATFLASDAASYINGALIPVDSALSILEPGPPLNPFEDFSKQT' A
#
# COMPACT_ATOMS: atom_id res chain seq x y z
N ARG A 1 13.89 0.96 1.59
CA ARG A 1 12.63 1.21 2.33
C ARG A 1 12.04 2.51 1.81
N THR A 2 10.73 2.61 1.60
CA THR A 2 10.10 3.87 1.20
C THR A 2 10.00 4.80 2.41
N ASP A 3 11.11 5.47 2.72
CA ASP A 3 11.28 6.27 3.94
C ASP A 3 10.26 7.42 4.01
N MET A 4 9.83 7.96 2.86
CA MET A 4 8.83 9.04 2.77
C MET A 4 7.46 8.68 3.38
N LEU A 5 7.04 7.41 3.36
CA LEU A 5 5.80 6.97 3.99
C LEU A 5 5.98 6.79 5.51
N LEU A 6 7.18 6.42 5.93
CA LEU A 6 7.49 6.21 7.34
C LEU A 6 7.67 7.54 8.08
N GLU A 7 8.22 8.55 7.41
CA GLU A 7 8.36 9.92 7.94
C GLU A 7 7.02 10.62 8.16
N SER A 8 5.94 10.19 7.48
CA SER A 8 4.60 10.73 7.70
C SER A 8 3.87 10.14 8.91
N PHE A 9 4.36 9.03 9.49
CA PHE A 9 3.74 8.44 10.67
C PHE A 9 4.29 9.07 11.94
N GLU A 10 3.41 9.76 12.68
CA GLU A 10 3.76 10.33 13.99
C GLU A 10 3.83 9.22 15.07
N ASP A 11 3.15 8.09 14.86
CA ASP A 11 3.03 6.98 15.82
C ASP A 11 3.26 5.60 15.18
N ARG A 12 4.02 4.76 15.89
CA ARG A 12 4.30 3.35 15.55
C ARG A 12 3.04 2.48 15.55
N GLU A 13 2.00 2.84 16.30
CA GLU A 13 0.72 2.14 16.26
C GLU A 13 -0.10 2.45 15.00
N GLU A 14 0.07 3.62 14.39
CA GLU A 14 -0.53 3.94 13.09
C GLU A 14 0.13 3.12 11.97
N GLU A 15 1.46 3.06 11.99
CA GLU A 15 2.25 2.20 11.10
C GLU A 15 1.79 0.72 11.19
N ARG A 16 1.58 0.23 12.42
CA ARG A 16 1.13 -1.14 12.68
C ARG A 16 -0.30 -1.38 12.19
N ARG A 17 -1.20 -0.41 12.32
CA ARG A 17 -2.57 -0.50 11.79
C ARG A 17 -2.57 -0.57 10.27
N ILE A 18 -1.83 0.31 9.60
CA ILE A 18 -1.79 0.36 8.13
C ILE A 18 -1.21 -0.92 7.53
N ARG A 19 -0.17 -1.48 8.14
CA ARG A 19 0.42 -2.76 7.69
C ARG A 19 -0.55 -3.94 7.67
N GLN A 20 -1.61 -3.92 8.49
CA GLN A 20 -2.62 -4.99 8.51
C GLN A 20 -3.46 -5.02 7.24
N TYR A 21 -3.57 -3.89 6.55
CA TYR A 21 -4.28 -3.76 5.28
C TYR A 21 -3.42 -4.09 4.08
N ILE A 22 -2.12 -4.35 4.28
CA ILE A 22 -1.21 -4.75 3.21
C ILE A 22 -1.08 -6.27 3.26
N PRO A 23 -1.56 -7.02 2.25
CA PRO A 23 -1.42 -8.48 2.18
C PRO A 23 0.02 -8.99 2.38
N ALA A 24 1.02 -8.26 1.88
CA ALA A 24 2.42 -8.59 2.10
C ALA A 24 2.89 -8.41 3.56
N GLY A 25 2.09 -7.80 4.43
CA GLY A 25 2.40 -7.52 5.84
C GLY A 25 3.50 -6.49 6.05
N ARG A 26 3.97 -5.85 4.98
CA ARG A 26 5.06 -4.85 4.98
C ARG A 26 4.83 -3.81 3.90
N PHE A 27 5.46 -2.66 4.08
CA PHE A 27 5.58 -1.70 2.99
C PHE A 27 6.47 -2.25 1.87
N GLY A 28 6.18 -1.83 0.64
CA GLY A 28 7.00 -2.13 -0.53
C GLY A 28 8.40 -1.52 -0.39
N ASP A 29 9.35 -2.09 -1.12
CA ASP A 29 10.68 -1.50 -1.32
C ASP A 29 10.71 -0.74 -2.67
N PRO A 30 11.41 0.40 -2.78
CA PRO A 30 11.55 1.11 -4.06
C PRO A 30 12.07 0.21 -5.19
N GLU A 31 12.91 -0.78 -4.86
CA GLU A 31 13.44 -1.76 -5.80
C GLU A 31 12.36 -2.65 -6.41
N GLU A 32 11.24 -2.88 -5.71
CA GLU A 32 10.08 -3.60 -6.26
C GLU A 32 9.44 -2.81 -7.41
N ILE A 33 9.30 -1.49 -7.25
CA ILE A 33 8.81 -0.60 -8.30
C ILE A 33 9.84 -0.51 -9.45
N ALA A 34 11.12 -0.36 -9.12
CA ALA A 34 12.19 -0.27 -10.11
C ALA A 34 12.27 -1.51 -11.00
N ARG A 35 12.06 -2.71 -10.45
CA ARG A 35 12.00 -3.95 -11.24
C ARG A 35 10.84 -3.97 -12.23
N VAL A 36 9.65 -3.53 -11.80
CA VAL A 36 8.49 -3.44 -12.70
C VAL A 36 8.72 -2.39 -13.79
N ALA A 37 9.22 -1.21 -13.43
CA ALA A 37 9.57 -0.17 -14.40
C ALA A 37 10.62 -0.66 -15.42
N THR A 38 11.64 -1.39 -14.95
CA THR A 38 12.68 -1.98 -15.82
C THR A 38 12.08 -3.00 -16.78
N PHE A 39 11.17 -3.85 -16.31
CA PHE A 39 10.44 -4.79 -17.19
C PHE A 39 9.63 -4.04 -18.24
N LEU A 40 8.87 -3.01 -17.85
CA LEU A 40 8.04 -2.22 -18.77
C LEU A 40 8.85 -1.43 -19.80
N ALA A 41 10.08 -1.04 -19.46
CA ALA A 41 11.01 -0.38 -20.38
C ALA A 41 11.74 -1.37 -21.32
N SER A 42 11.62 -2.67 -21.11
CA SER A 42 12.31 -3.69 -21.90
C SER A 42 11.49 -4.17 -23.11
N ASP A 43 12.16 -4.80 -24.08
CA ASP A 43 11.51 -5.42 -25.25
C ASP A 43 10.48 -6.49 -24.89
N ALA A 44 10.60 -7.11 -23.70
CA ALA A 44 9.66 -8.10 -23.20
C ALA A 44 8.25 -7.52 -22.96
N ALA A 45 8.14 -6.21 -22.80
CA ALA A 45 6.88 -5.50 -22.63
C ALA A 45 6.40 -4.81 -23.93
N SER A 46 6.96 -5.16 -25.10
CA SER A 46 6.74 -4.47 -26.39
C SER A 46 5.28 -4.32 -26.83
N TYR A 47 4.35 -5.14 -26.31
CA TYR A 47 2.93 -5.05 -26.63
C TYR A 47 2.05 -4.55 -25.47
N ILE A 48 2.66 -4.12 -24.37
CA ILE A 48 1.97 -3.56 -23.21
C ILE A 48 1.93 -2.03 -23.38
N ASN A 49 0.77 -1.49 -23.70
CA ASN A 49 0.53 -0.04 -23.78
C ASN A 49 -0.87 0.31 -23.27
N GLY A 50 -1.04 1.55 -22.78
CA GLY A 50 -2.33 2.04 -22.29
C GLY A 50 -2.85 1.40 -20.99
N ALA A 51 -2.08 0.51 -20.36
CA ALA A 51 -2.48 -0.20 -19.15
C ALA A 51 -2.04 0.54 -17.87
N LEU A 52 -2.89 0.50 -16.84
CA LEU A 52 -2.52 0.82 -15.47
C LEU A 52 -2.08 -0.48 -14.78
N ILE A 53 -0.84 -0.50 -14.28
CA ILE A 53 -0.26 -1.68 -13.62
C ILE A 53 -0.06 -1.34 -12.14
N PRO A 54 -0.98 -1.74 -11.24
CA PRO A 54 -0.83 -1.49 -9.82
C PRO A 54 0.32 -2.33 -9.24
N VAL A 55 1.16 -1.69 -8.43
CA VAL A 55 2.27 -2.32 -7.70
C VAL A 55 2.20 -1.90 -6.23
N ASP A 56 1.16 -2.37 -5.54
CA ASP A 56 0.74 -1.89 -4.23
C ASP A 56 0.33 -3.03 -3.27
N SER A 57 0.75 -4.27 -3.55
CA SER A 57 0.36 -5.46 -2.79
C SER A 57 -1.18 -5.66 -2.73
N ALA A 58 -1.91 -5.37 -3.80
CA ALA A 58 -3.38 -5.50 -3.87
C ALA A 58 -4.16 -4.54 -2.95
N LEU A 59 -3.50 -3.52 -2.40
CA LEU A 59 -4.13 -2.51 -1.54
C LEU A 59 -5.30 -1.79 -2.26
N SER A 60 -5.16 -1.53 -3.56
CA SER A 60 -6.20 -0.87 -4.36
C SER A 60 -7.44 -1.72 -4.66
N ILE A 61 -7.37 -3.05 -4.50
CA ILE A 61 -8.46 -3.97 -4.88
C ILE A 61 -9.05 -4.73 -3.70
N LEU A 62 -8.42 -4.67 -2.53
CA LEU A 62 -9.07 -5.15 -1.32
C LEU A 62 -10.35 -4.34 -1.12
N GLU A 63 -11.47 -5.04 -0.89
CA GLU A 63 -12.67 -4.40 -0.31
C GLU A 63 -12.23 -3.53 0.86
N PRO A 64 -12.92 -2.39 1.14
CA PRO A 64 -12.57 -1.56 2.28
C PRO A 64 -12.40 -2.49 3.47
N GLY A 65 -11.17 -2.56 3.98
CA GLY A 65 -10.84 -3.41 5.11
C GLY A 65 -11.80 -3.15 6.27
N PRO A 66 -11.79 -3.98 7.34
CA PRO A 66 -12.61 -3.75 8.52
C PRO A 66 -12.56 -2.25 8.83
N PRO A 67 -13.74 -1.61 8.91
CA PRO A 67 -13.85 -0.21 8.59
C PRO A 67 -12.84 0.58 9.42
N LEU A 68 -12.16 1.53 8.77
CA LEU A 68 -11.45 2.59 9.49
C LEU A 68 -12.54 3.28 10.32
N ASN A 69 -12.65 2.88 11.59
CA ASN A 69 -13.90 2.72 12.35
C ASN A 69 -15.02 3.78 12.07
N PRO A 70 -16.24 3.42 11.63
CA PRO A 70 -17.37 4.35 11.47
C PRO A 70 -18.06 4.64 12.82
N PHE A 71 -17.63 3.95 13.88
CA PHE A 71 -18.19 3.96 15.22
C PHE A 71 -17.05 3.79 16.24
N GLU A 72 -16.20 4.82 16.40
CA GLU A 72 -15.61 4.98 17.73
C GLU A 72 -16.79 5.03 18.72
N ASP A 73 -16.78 4.11 19.67
CA ASP A 73 -17.92 3.84 20.54
C ASP A 73 -18.20 5.06 21.43
N PHE A 74 -19.21 5.86 21.07
CA PHE A 74 -19.69 7.01 21.86
C PHE A 74 -20.22 6.60 23.24
N SER A 75 -20.27 5.30 23.59
CA SER A 75 -20.64 4.84 24.92
C SER A 75 -19.60 5.14 26.01
N LYS A 76 -18.42 5.67 25.68
CA LYS A 76 -17.35 5.99 26.64
C LYS A 76 -16.98 7.48 26.77
N GLN A 77 -17.88 8.41 26.46
CA GLN A 77 -17.82 9.78 26.97
C GLN A 77 -18.89 9.96 28.04
N THR A 78 -18.52 9.60 29.26
CA THR A 78 -19.19 10.03 30.49
C THR A 78 -18.61 11.35 30.95
#